data_AF-C5LFV6-F1
#
_entry.id   AF-C5LFV6-F1
#
_cell.length_a   1.000
_cell.length_b   1.000
_cell.length_c   1.000
_cell.angle_alpha   90.00
_cell.angle_beta   90.00
_cell.angle_gamma   90.00
#
_symmetry.space_group_name_H-M   'P 1'
#
loop_
_entity.id
_entity.type
_entity.pdbx_description
1 polymer ?
#
loop_
_entity_poly.entity_id
_entity_poly.type
_entity_poly.pdbx_seq_one_letter_code
_entity_poly.pdbx_strand_id
1 'polypeptide(L)'
;MLTVTTAVLYCSVCSGLFVGLLYIWPLLGLHSDVLNPKTRDRTDVIQLRSLSVVSASLISYFIVSSVTDHRIQALDLLIHPSTALKSAAVGLILTLTLMAGPLMYGGNSLGNLNKWQVARALIIAPVTEEFVFRGCCDALLREASISLPWRLVLCGPVFFTLAHVHHFTKEILANPVRGILLACVT
;
A
#
# COMPACT_ATOMS: atom_id res chain seq x y z
N MET A 1 18.27 -20.79 -3.82
CA MET A 1 16.96 -20.92 -3.15
C MET A 1 16.96 -20.05 -1.92
N LEU A 2 16.01 -19.10 -1.82
CA LEU A 2 15.87 -18.30 -0.60
C LEU A 2 15.34 -19.17 0.54
N THR A 3 15.80 -18.91 1.76
CA THR A 3 15.15 -19.47 2.95
C THR A 3 13.88 -18.66 3.25
N VAL A 4 12.93 -19.28 3.93
CA VAL A 4 11.69 -18.60 4.37
C VAL A 4 12.00 -17.37 5.23
N THR A 5 13.02 -17.46 6.08
CA THR A 5 13.44 -16.36 6.94
C THR A 5 13.98 -15.18 6.14
N THR A 6 14.81 -15.40 5.13
CA THR A 6 15.33 -14.30 4.31
C THR A 6 14.22 -13.68 3.46
N ALA A 7 13.29 -14.46 2.91
CA ALA A 7 12.15 -13.93 2.17
C ALA A 7 11.24 -13.04 3.06
N VAL A 8 10.94 -13.47 4.28
CA VAL A 8 10.19 -12.68 5.27
C VAL A 8 10.90 -11.36 5.61
N LEU A 9 12.23 -11.40 5.77
CA LEU A 9 13.01 -10.19 6.02
C LEU A 9 12.95 -9.22 4.83
N TYR A 10 13.09 -9.70 3.59
CA TYR A 10 12.97 -8.86 2.40
C TYR A 10 11.56 -8.28 2.23
N CYS A 11 10.49 -9.06 2.51
CA CYS A 11 9.12 -8.55 2.51
C CYS A 11 8.91 -7.47 3.57
N SER A 12 9.50 -7.65 4.76
CA SER A 12 9.46 -6.65 5.84
C SER A 12 10.18 -5.36 5.43
N VAL A 13 11.32 -5.48 4.76
CA VAL A 13 12.07 -4.34 4.21
C VAL A 13 11.25 -3.62 3.13
N CYS A 14 10.63 -4.35 2.19
CA CYS A 14 9.79 -3.74 1.16
C CYS A 14 8.58 -3.00 1.76
N SER A 15 7.89 -3.62 2.73
CA SER A 15 6.77 -3.00 3.46
C SER A 15 7.22 -1.76 4.24
N GLY A 16 8.34 -1.86 4.96
CA GLY A 16 8.94 -0.75 5.70
C GLY A 16 9.42 0.39 4.82
N LEU A 17 10.00 0.11 3.66
CA LEU A 17 10.39 1.12 2.66
C LEU A 17 9.18 1.84 2.08
N PHE A 18 8.12 1.10 1.76
CA PHE A 18 6.87 1.65 1.23
C PHE A 18 6.24 2.67 2.19
N VAL A 19 6.22 2.36 3.48
CA VAL A 19 5.72 3.25 4.52
C VAL A 19 6.73 4.35 4.85
N GLY A 20 8.00 4.01 5.04
CA GLY A 20 9.04 4.92 5.52
C GLY A 20 9.29 6.09 4.57
N LEU A 21 9.26 5.86 3.25
CA LEU A 21 9.45 6.91 2.25
C LEU A 21 8.31 7.94 2.24
N LEU A 22 7.14 7.64 2.79
CA LEU A 22 6.07 8.64 2.99
C LEU A 22 6.44 9.70 4.03
N TYR A 23 7.35 9.38 4.96
CA TYR A 23 7.77 10.26 6.06
C TYR A 23 9.05 11.03 5.76
N ILE A 24 9.67 10.81 4.60
CA ILE A 24 10.90 11.52 4.22
C ILE A 24 10.65 13.03 4.10
N TRP A 25 9.55 13.46 3.47
CA TRP A 25 9.27 14.89 3.28
C TRP A 25 8.97 15.66 4.56
N PRO A 26 8.16 15.11 5.50
CA PRO A 26 8.02 15.69 6.83
C PRO A 26 9.35 15.72 7.60
N LEU A 27 10.16 14.66 7.51
CA LEU A 27 11.44 14.57 8.23
C LEU A 27 12.49 15.58 7.72
N LEU A 28 12.50 15.86 6.41
CA LEU A 28 13.36 16.87 5.81
C LEU A 28 12.88 18.32 6.06
N GLY A 29 11.78 18.52 6.79
CA GLY A 29 11.23 19.86 7.05
C GLY A 29 10.71 20.58 5.81
N LEU A 30 10.62 19.88 4.67
CA LEU A 30 10.15 20.44 3.39
C LEU A 30 8.62 20.58 3.36
N HIS A 31 7.90 19.86 4.23
CA HIS A 31 6.46 19.99 4.37
C HIS A 31 5.96 19.61 5.78
N SER A 32 5.59 20.61 6.58
CA SER A 32 4.91 20.48 7.90
C SER A 32 3.38 20.59 7.69
N ASP A 33 2.47 19.81 8.26
CA ASP A 33 2.47 18.86 9.37
C ASP A 33 1.66 17.64 8.92
N VAL A 34 2.18 16.43 9.13
CA VAL A 34 1.35 15.20 9.06
C VAL A 34 0.16 15.26 10.02
N LEU A 35 0.27 16.09 11.07
CA LEU A 35 -0.71 16.33 12.12
C LEU A 35 -1.72 17.43 11.79
N ASN A 36 -1.55 18.23 10.73
CA ASN A 36 -2.49 19.29 10.37
C ASN A 36 -3.43 18.80 9.25
N PRO A 37 -4.71 18.51 9.55
CA PRO A 37 -5.66 17.99 8.56
C PRO A 37 -5.87 18.94 7.37
N LYS A 38 -5.68 20.25 7.57
CA LYS A 38 -5.91 21.29 6.56
C LYS A 38 -4.83 21.33 5.46
N THR A 39 -3.64 20.77 5.70
CA THR A 39 -2.55 20.78 4.71
C THR A 39 -2.40 19.44 3.98
N ARG A 40 -2.97 18.35 4.52
CA ARG A 40 -2.89 16.98 3.95
C ARG A 40 -3.40 16.88 2.52
N ASP A 41 -4.43 17.64 2.19
CA ASP A 41 -5.17 17.53 0.94
C ASP A 41 -4.72 18.55 -0.12
N ARG A 42 -3.60 19.25 0.13
CA ARG A 42 -2.97 20.10 -0.89
C ARG A 42 -2.29 19.25 -1.97
N THR A 43 -2.30 19.75 -3.19
CA THR A 43 -1.83 19.02 -4.39
C THR A 43 -0.34 18.71 -4.36
N ASP A 44 0.47 19.64 -3.87
CA ASP A 44 1.92 19.50 -3.68
C ASP A 44 2.26 18.31 -2.77
N VAL A 45 1.53 18.18 -1.66
CA VAL A 45 1.69 17.08 -0.71
C VAL A 45 1.34 15.74 -1.33
N ILE A 46 0.24 15.72 -2.08
CA ILE A 46 -0.23 14.51 -2.75
C ILE A 46 0.80 14.07 -3.79
N GLN A 47 1.31 14.97 -4.61
CA GLN A 47 2.32 14.68 -5.63
C GLN A 47 3.62 14.14 -5.01
N LEU A 48 4.13 14.77 -3.96
CA LEU A 48 5.35 14.33 -3.28
C LEU A 48 5.19 12.95 -2.63
N ARG A 49 4.06 12.69 -1.99
CA ARG A 49 3.75 11.36 -1.43
C ARG A 49 3.55 10.32 -2.52
N SER A 50 2.92 10.68 -3.64
CA SER A 50 2.82 9.82 -4.82
C SER A 50 4.19 9.50 -5.40
N LEU A 51 5.12 10.47 -5.44
CA LEU A 51 6.50 10.25 -5.85
C LEU A 51 7.23 9.31 -4.88
N SER A 52 7.02 9.45 -3.57
CA SER A 52 7.58 8.52 -2.57
C SER A 52 7.13 7.08 -2.79
N VAL A 53 5.84 6.83 -2.98
CA VAL A 53 5.35 5.45 -3.14
C VAL A 53 5.79 4.85 -4.47
N VAL A 54 5.86 5.65 -5.54
CA VAL A 54 6.37 5.20 -6.84
C VAL A 54 7.87 4.88 -6.74
N SER A 55 8.66 5.75 -6.12
CA SER A 55 10.10 5.49 -5.91
C SER A 55 10.33 4.30 -4.98
N ALA A 56 9.56 4.14 -3.90
CA ALA A 56 9.60 2.97 -3.03
C ALA A 56 9.31 1.67 -3.80
N SER A 57 8.33 1.72 -4.71
CA SER A 57 7.95 0.58 -5.56
C SER A 57 9.11 0.20 -6.49
N LEU A 58 9.74 1.18 -7.14
CA LEU A 58 10.90 0.94 -8.01
C LEU A 58 12.10 0.40 -7.24
N ILE A 59 12.42 0.97 -6.07
CA ILE A 59 13.52 0.49 -5.22
C ILE A 59 13.25 -0.95 -4.77
N SER A 60 12.02 -1.26 -4.36
CA SER A 60 11.61 -2.63 -3.98
C SER A 60 11.78 -3.61 -5.15
N TYR A 61 11.43 -3.19 -6.37
CA TYR A 61 11.67 -4.00 -7.57
C TYR A 61 13.17 -4.24 -7.83
N PHE A 62 14.02 -3.22 -7.69
CA PHE A 62 15.47 -3.40 -7.85
C PHE A 62 16.06 -4.34 -6.79
N ILE A 63 15.62 -4.24 -5.54
CA ILE A 63 16.02 -5.16 -4.47
C ILE A 63 15.60 -6.59 -4.83
N VAL A 64 14.33 -6.82 -5.16
CA VAL A 64 13.82 -8.16 -5.49
C VAL A 64 14.47 -8.74 -6.73
N SER A 65 14.69 -7.94 -7.78
CA SER A 65 15.35 -8.39 -9.02
C SER A 65 16.84 -8.69 -8.87
N SER A 66 17.49 -8.21 -7.80
CA SER A 66 18.86 -8.57 -7.46
C SER A 66 18.97 -9.90 -6.70
N VAL A 67 17.87 -10.35 -6.10
CA VAL A 67 17.82 -11.52 -5.21
C VAL A 67 17.04 -12.69 -5.84
N THR A 68 16.22 -12.41 -6.85
CA THR A 68 15.34 -13.39 -7.52
C THR A 68 15.55 -13.37 -9.03
N ASP A 69 15.59 -14.56 -9.66
CA ASP A 69 15.69 -14.69 -11.11
C ASP A 69 14.33 -14.49 -11.80
N HIS A 70 13.23 -14.45 -11.04
CA HIS A 70 11.86 -14.30 -11.51
C HIS A 70 11.46 -12.87 -11.91
N ARG A 71 12.40 -12.08 -12.45
CA ARG A 71 12.24 -10.68 -12.91
C ARG A 71 11.01 -10.45 -13.78
N ILE A 72 10.61 -11.46 -14.56
CA ILE A 72 9.53 -11.40 -15.54
C ILE A 72 8.15 -11.46 -14.87
N GLN A 73 7.97 -12.18 -13.76
CA GLN A 73 6.63 -12.46 -13.23
C GLN A 73 5.95 -11.30 -12.51
N ALA A 74 6.72 -10.41 -11.87
CA ALA A 74 6.16 -9.18 -11.27
C ALA A 74 5.61 -8.23 -12.35
N LEU A 75 6.28 -8.17 -13.51
CA LEU A 75 5.78 -7.49 -14.70
C LEU A 75 4.62 -8.27 -15.32
N ASP A 76 4.72 -9.60 -15.41
CA ASP A 76 3.70 -10.45 -16.03
C ASP A 76 2.37 -10.43 -15.26
N LEU A 77 2.41 -10.26 -13.94
CA LEU A 77 1.22 -10.05 -13.11
C LEU A 77 0.56 -8.70 -13.38
N LEU A 78 1.32 -7.69 -13.80
CA LEU A 78 0.81 -6.38 -14.22
C LEU A 78 0.33 -6.39 -15.68
N ILE A 79 0.97 -7.20 -16.54
CA ILE A 79 0.78 -7.24 -17.99
C ILE A 79 -0.30 -8.24 -18.40
N HIS A 80 -0.53 -9.34 -17.64
CA HIS A 80 -1.61 -10.28 -17.91
C HIS A 80 -2.93 -9.80 -17.28
N PRO A 81 -3.84 -9.21 -18.09
CA PRO A 81 -5.05 -8.58 -17.56
C PRO A 81 -6.02 -9.60 -16.98
N SER A 82 -5.97 -10.88 -17.36
CA SER A 82 -6.96 -11.88 -16.95
C SER A 82 -6.86 -12.30 -15.48
N THR A 83 -5.65 -12.27 -14.90
CA THR A 83 -5.40 -12.54 -13.48
C THR A 83 -5.43 -11.26 -12.66
N ALA A 84 -4.81 -10.19 -13.15
CA ALA A 84 -4.86 -8.86 -12.53
C ALA A 84 -6.27 -8.31 -12.41
N LEU A 85 -7.12 -8.45 -13.44
CA LEU A 85 -8.49 -7.94 -13.40
C LEU A 85 -9.35 -8.73 -12.40
N LYS A 86 -9.14 -10.03 -12.25
CA LYS A 86 -9.88 -10.84 -11.27
C LYS A 86 -9.46 -10.50 -9.83
N SER A 87 -8.16 -10.36 -9.57
CA SER A 87 -7.69 -9.96 -8.23
C SER A 87 -8.00 -8.51 -7.90
N ALA A 88 -7.82 -7.59 -8.86
CA ALA A 88 -8.18 -6.20 -8.72
C ALA A 88 -9.69 -6.03 -8.56
N ALA A 89 -10.53 -6.78 -9.29
CA ALA A 89 -11.98 -6.73 -9.11
C ALA A 89 -12.41 -7.17 -7.71
N VAL A 90 -11.83 -8.26 -7.17
CA VAL A 90 -12.12 -8.71 -5.81
C VAL A 90 -11.65 -7.68 -4.78
N GLY A 91 -10.43 -7.15 -4.94
CA GLY A 91 -9.92 -6.09 -4.08
C GLY A 91 -10.73 -4.80 -4.16
N LEU A 92 -11.21 -4.43 -5.34
CA LEU A 92 -12.01 -3.24 -5.60
C LEU A 92 -13.43 -3.41 -5.08
N ILE A 93 -14.05 -4.60 -5.19
CA ILE A 93 -15.32 -4.92 -4.55
C ILE A 93 -15.18 -4.88 -3.03
N LEU A 94 -14.12 -5.46 -2.47
CA LEU A 94 -13.87 -5.41 -1.03
C LEU A 94 -13.65 -3.98 -0.54
N THR A 95 -12.87 -3.19 -1.29
CA THR A 95 -12.61 -1.78 -1.00
C THR A 95 -13.88 -0.94 -1.13
N LEU A 96 -14.70 -1.15 -2.17
CA LEU A 96 -15.99 -0.49 -2.32
C LEU A 96 -16.94 -0.86 -1.17
N THR A 97 -16.90 -2.10 -0.69
CA THR A 97 -17.72 -2.56 0.44
C THR A 97 -17.25 -1.94 1.75
N LEU A 98 -15.94 -1.91 2.01
CA LEU A 98 -15.34 -1.29 3.20
C LEU A 98 -15.48 0.25 3.20
N MET A 99 -15.38 0.87 2.02
CA MET A 99 -15.50 2.33 1.85
C MET A 99 -16.94 2.79 1.61
N ALA A 100 -17.91 1.87 1.48
CA ALA A 100 -19.33 2.20 1.33
C ALA A 100 -19.83 3.06 2.49
N GLY A 101 -19.44 2.74 3.74
CA GLY A 101 -19.82 3.51 4.93
C GLY A 101 -19.38 4.97 4.86
N PRO A 102 -18.08 5.28 4.71
CA PRO A 102 -17.58 6.63 4.51
C PRO A 102 -18.19 7.36 3.30
N LEU A 103 -18.46 6.67 2.19
CA LEU A 103 -19.12 7.26 1.01
C LEU A 103 -20.58 7.63 1.28
N MET A 104 -21.33 6.76 1.98
CA MET A 104 -22.73 7.00 2.32
C MET A 104 -22.89 8.13 3.36
N TYR A 105 -21.92 8.26 4.28
CA TYR A 105 -21.92 9.33 5.29
C TYR A 105 -21.49 10.70 4.70
N GLY A 106 -20.68 10.72 3.64
CA GLY A 106 -20.08 11.93 3.06
C GLY A 106 -20.81 12.53 1.85
N GLY A 107 -22.06 12.14 1.59
CA GLY A 107 -22.80 12.20 0.30
C GLY A 107 -22.78 13.48 -0.55
N ASN A 108 -22.26 14.62 -0.05
CA ASN A 108 -22.15 15.88 -0.80
C ASN A 108 -20.69 16.33 -1.08
N SER A 109 -19.67 15.61 -0.58
CA SER A 109 -18.25 16.04 -0.68
C SER A 109 -17.48 15.49 -1.89
N LEU A 110 -18.10 14.60 -2.69
CA LEU A 110 -17.46 13.98 -3.87
C LEU A 110 -17.27 14.94 -5.04
N GLY A 111 -18.15 15.95 -5.19
CA GLY A 111 -18.13 16.89 -6.31
C GLY A 111 -16.98 17.90 -6.31
N ASN A 112 -16.29 18.08 -5.17
CA ASN A 112 -15.20 19.05 -4.99
C ASN A 112 -13.81 18.40 -4.84
N LEU A 113 -13.68 17.11 -5.16
CA LEU A 113 -12.40 16.43 -5.07
C LEU A 113 -11.46 16.87 -6.19
N ASN A 114 -10.24 17.21 -5.82
CA ASN A 114 -9.18 17.53 -6.77
C ASN A 114 -8.83 16.29 -7.62
N LYS A 115 -8.52 16.50 -8.89
CA LYS A 115 -8.01 15.46 -9.81
C LYS A 115 -6.90 14.62 -9.18
N TRP A 116 -6.00 15.23 -8.41
CA TRP A 116 -4.92 14.52 -7.71
C TRP A 116 -5.40 13.65 -6.54
N GLN A 117 -6.45 14.06 -5.83
CA GLN A 117 -7.04 13.24 -4.76
C GLN A 117 -7.69 11.99 -5.36
N VAL A 118 -8.41 12.14 -6.48
CA VAL A 118 -9.03 11.03 -7.21
C VAL A 118 -7.96 10.11 -7.81
N ALA A 119 -6.96 10.66 -8.48
CA ALA A 119 -5.87 9.89 -9.08
C ALA A 119 -5.08 9.09 -8.03
N ARG A 120 -4.80 9.68 -6.86
CA ARG A 120 -4.15 8.97 -5.76
C ARG A 120 -4.99 7.78 -5.29
N ALA A 121 -6.28 8.00 -5.07
CA ALA A 121 -7.16 7.00 -4.47
C ALA A 121 -7.52 5.84 -5.42
N LEU A 122 -7.74 6.14 -6.71
CA LEU A 122 -8.23 5.14 -7.67
C LEU A 122 -7.14 4.50 -8.52
N ILE A 123 -5.98 5.15 -8.67
CA ILE A 123 -4.93 4.68 -9.59
C ILE A 123 -3.61 4.48 -8.83
N ILE A 124 -3.04 5.55 -8.26
CA ILE A 124 -1.66 5.50 -7.77
C ILE A 124 -1.54 4.54 -6.57
N ALA A 125 -2.41 4.66 -5.57
CA ALA A 125 -2.34 3.77 -4.40
C ALA A 125 -2.62 2.31 -4.78
N PRO A 126 -3.73 1.95 -5.47
CA PRO A 126 -3.98 0.56 -5.84
C PRO A 126 -2.88 -0.06 -6.70
N VAL A 127 -2.36 0.68 -7.70
CA VAL A 127 -1.31 0.16 -8.60
C VAL A 127 0.01 -0.07 -7.84
N THR A 128 0.42 0.88 -7.00
CA THR A 128 1.68 0.75 -6.26
C THR A 128 1.59 -0.31 -5.16
N GLU A 129 0.45 -0.44 -4.48
CA GLU A 129 0.20 -1.49 -3.49
C GLU A 129 0.20 -2.88 -4.14
N GLU A 130 -0.54 -3.08 -5.23
CA GLU A 130 -0.52 -4.36 -5.97
C GLU A 130 0.89 -4.71 -6.45
N PHE A 131 1.63 -3.73 -6.98
CA PHE A 131 3.00 -3.94 -7.47
C PHE A 131 3.96 -4.38 -6.36
N VAL A 132 3.91 -3.76 -5.18
CA VAL A 132 4.82 -4.08 -4.07
C VAL A 132 4.38 -5.36 -3.34
N PHE A 133 3.11 -5.49 -2.98
CA PHE A 133 2.64 -6.59 -2.15
C PHE A 133 2.35 -7.87 -2.96
N ARG A 134 1.73 -7.76 -4.14
CA ARG A 134 1.43 -8.93 -4.99
C ARG A 134 2.48 -9.18 -6.05
N GLY A 135 3.24 -8.18 -6.47
CA GLY A 135 4.40 -8.36 -7.34
C GLY A 135 5.66 -8.75 -6.57
N CYS A 136 6.21 -7.80 -5.79
CA CYS A 136 7.52 -7.96 -5.15
C CYS A 136 7.50 -8.99 -3.99
N CYS A 137 6.53 -8.89 -3.07
CA CYS A 137 6.48 -9.80 -1.92
C CYS A 137 6.07 -11.23 -2.31
N ASP A 138 5.13 -11.41 -3.26
CA ASP A 138 4.78 -12.76 -3.73
C ASP A 138 5.96 -13.46 -4.42
N ALA A 139 6.73 -12.72 -5.23
CA ALA A 139 7.92 -13.27 -5.89
C ALA A 139 8.95 -13.79 -4.87
N LEU A 140 9.21 -13.03 -3.79
CA LEU A 140 10.11 -13.45 -2.70
C LEU A 140 9.60 -14.70 -1.97
N LEU A 141 8.30 -14.75 -1.67
CA LEU A 141 7.70 -15.89 -0.98
C LEU A 141 7.65 -17.14 -1.88
N ARG A 142 7.51 -16.96 -3.20
CA ARG A 142 7.56 -18.04 -4.19
C ARG A 142 8.94 -18.68 -4.25
N GLU A 143 9.99 -17.87 -4.25
CA GLU A 143 11.39 -18.31 -4.20
C GLU A 143 11.72 -19.07 -2.91
N ALA A 144 11.04 -18.75 -1.81
CA ALA A 144 11.09 -19.51 -0.57
C ALA A 144 10.26 -20.80 -0.58
N SER A 145 9.72 -21.20 -1.73
CA SER A 145 8.92 -22.42 -1.93
C SER A 145 7.67 -22.49 -1.05
N ILE A 146 7.12 -21.34 -0.61
CA ILE A 146 5.87 -21.30 0.14
C ILE A 146 4.71 -21.61 -0.82
N SER A 147 3.79 -22.47 -0.42
CA SER A 147 2.66 -22.83 -1.29
C SER A 147 1.70 -21.66 -1.50
N LEU A 148 1.06 -21.64 -2.66
CA LEU A 148 0.16 -20.57 -3.10
C LEU A 148 -0.89 -20.12 -2.06
N PRO A 149 -1.63 -21.02 -1.36
CA PRO A 149 -2.64 -20.59 -0.40
C PRO A 149 -2.06 -19.83 0.79
N TRP A 150 -0.90 -20.23 1.30
CA TRP A 150 -0.25 -19.53 2.42
C TRP A 150 0.24 -18.14 2.01
N ARG A 151 0.78 -17.99 0.80
CA ARG A 151 1.23 -16.69 0.28
C ARG A 151 0.09 -15.70 0.11
N LEU A 152 -1.01 -16.15 -0.51
CA LEU A 152 -2.14 -15.27 -0.88
C LEU A 152 -3.08 -14.96 0.28
N VAL A 153 -3.32 -15.91 1.19
CA VAL A 153 -4.33 -15.78 2.24
C VAL A 153 -3.72 -15.28 3.56
N LEU A 154 -2.44 -15.56 3.81
CA LEU A 154 -1.81 -15.24 5.10
C LEU A 154 -0.67 -14.22 4.94
N CYS A 155 0.39 -14.57 4.23
CA CYS A 155 1.63 -13.77 4.23
C CYS A 155 1.44 -12.41 3.55
N GLY A 156 0.82 -12.36 2.37
CA GLY A 156 0.54 -11.11 1.65
C GLY A 156 -0.31 -10.14 2.48
N PRO A 157 -1.49 -10.55 2.97
CA PRO A 157 -2.33 -9.74 3.85
C PRO A 157 -1.61 -9.26 5.11
N VAL A 158 -0.77 -10.08 5.75
CA VAL A 158 -0.03 -9.66 6.95
C VAL A 158 0.91 -8.49 6.66
N PHE A 159 1.72 -8.54 5.60
CA PHE A 159 2.62 -7.43 5.26
C PHE A 159 1.87 -6.19 4.80
N PHE A 160 0.74 -6.37 4.12
CA PHE A 160 -0.17 -5.29 3.75
C PHE A 160 -0.77 -4.61 5.00
N THR A 161 -1.29 -5.37 5.95
CA THR A 161 -1.84 -4.85 7.21
C THR A 161 -0.76 -4.15 8.02
N LEU A 162 0.45 -4.72 8.14
CA LEU A 162 1.58 -4.09 8.82
C LEU A 162 1.94 -2.73 8.22
N ALA A 163 1.91 -2.60 6.90
CA ALA A 163 2.13 -1.31 6.25
C ALA A 163 1.06 -0.28 6.61
N HIS A 164 -0.18 -0.72 6.81
CA HIS A 164 -1.32 0.15 7.11
C HIS A 164 -1.47 0.52 8.59
N VAL A 165 -0.77 -0.16 9.51
CA VAL A 165 -0.76 0.18 10.95
C VAL A 165 -0.45 1.66 11.19
N HIS A 166 0.39 2.27 10.35
CA HIS A 166 0.73 3.69 10.48
C HIS A 166 -0.45 4.66 10.33
N HIS A 167 -1.54 4.28 9.64
CA HIS A 167 -2.76 5.07 9.58
C HIS A 167 -3.50 5.02 10.91
N PHE A 168 -3.52 3.84 11.53
CA PHE A 168 -4.18 3.59 12.80
C PHE A 168 -3.48 4.32 13.96
N THR A 169 -2.15 4.24 14.01
CA THR A 169 -1.33 4.97 15.00
C THR A 169 -1.60 6.47 14.94
N LYS A 170 -1.74 7.06 13.75
CA LYS A 170 -2.06 8.48 13.60
C LYS A 170 -3.45 8.83 14.14
N GLU A 171 -4.45 7.99 13.87
CA GLU A 171 -5.81 8.26 14.32
C GLU A 171 -5.94 8.10 15.85
N ILE A 172 -5.27 7.11 16.46
CA ILE A 172 -5.20 6.99 17.93
C ILE A 172 -4.50 8.20 18.55
N LEU A 173 -3.35 8.62 18.00
CA LEU A 173 -2.63 9.78 18.52
C LEU A 173 -3.45 11.07 18.40
N ALA A 174 -4.25 11.20 17.34
CA ALA A 174 -5.11 12.36 17.14
C ALA A 174 -6.38 12.33 18.02
N ASN A 175 -7.02 11.16 18.17
CA ASN A 175 -8.22 10.96 18.98
C ASN A 175 -8.24 9.53 19.55
N PRO A 176 -7.82 9.31 20.81
CA PRO A 176 -7.62 7.97 21.36
C PRO A 176 -8.92 7.15 21.41
N VAL A 177 -10.06 7.77 21.70
CA VAL A 177 -11.37 7.11 21.77
C VAL A 177 -11.83 6.64 20.38
N ARG A 178 -11.66 7.48 19.35
CA ARG A 178 -12.05 7.16 17.96
C ARG A 178 -11.11 6.13 17.34
N GLY A 179 -9.82 6.21 17.65
CA GLY A 179 -8.84 5.20 17.28
C GLY A 179 -9.20 3.83 17.84
N ILE A 180 -9.45 3.69 19.15
CA ILE A 180 -9.83 2.41 19.76
C ILE A 180 -11.10 1.83 19.13
N LEU A 181 -12.13 2.66 18.90
CA LEU A 181 -13.37 2.22 18.23
C LEU A 181 -13.15 1.72 16.80
N LEU A 182 -12.25 2.35 16.03
CA LEU A 182 -11.91 1.91 14.67
C LEU A 182 -11.13 0.58 14.66
N ALA A 183 -10.24 0.33 15.65
CA ALA A 183 -9.54 -0.96 15.78
C ALA A 183 -10.48 -2.12 16.08
N CYS A 184 -11.58 -1.87 16.77
CA CYS A 184 -12.53 -2.91 17.15
C CYS A 184 -13.50 -3.30 16.02
N VAL A 185 -13.55 -2.54 14.92
CA VAL A 185 -14.56 -2.68 13.85
C VAL A 185 -13.95 -3.12 12.50
N THR A 186 -12.62 -3.10 12.35
CA THR A 186 -11.90 -3.62 11.17
C THR A 186 -11.24 -4.96 11.46
#